data_AF-A0AAE0APU9-F1
#
_entry.id   AF-A0AAE0APU9-F1
#
_cell.length_a   1.000
_cell.length_b   1.000
_cell.length_c   1.000
_cell.angle_alpha   90.00
_cell.angle_beta   90.00
_cell.angle_gamma   90.00
#
_symmetry.space_group_name_H-M   'P 1'
#
loop_
_entity.id
_entity.type
_entity.pdbx_description
1 polymer ?
#
loop_
_entity_poly.entity_id
_entity_poly.type
_entity_poly.pdbx_seq_one_letter_code
_entity_poly.pdbx_strand_id
1 'polypeptide(L)'
;MEVELTLISTAETNMKTLIKSLMVLLLLGFCHVSMADLAKKKTYIVHMAKSEMPSSFKHHSHWYDSSLKSVSNSAEILYTYDNVIHGYSTRLTP
;
A
#
# COMPACT_ATOMS: atom_id res chain seq x y z
N MET A 1 24.23 23.56 50.72
CA MET A 1 22.94 22.85 50.70
C MET A 1 22.07 23.32 49.53
N GLU A 2 21.82 24.63 49.40
CA GLU A 2 21.03 25.22 48.30
C GLU A 2 21.53 24.93 46.87
N VAL A 3 22.86 24.96 46.66
CA VAL A 3 23.46 24.75 45.33
C VAL A 3 23.26 23.30 44.85
N GLU A 4 23.34 22.33 45.74
CA GLU A 4 23.19 20.91 45.39
C GLU A 4 21.73 20.56 45.06
N LEU A 5 20.78 21.10 45.81
CA LEU A 5 19.35 20.98 45.52
C LEU A 5 18.98 21.54 44.15
N THR A 6 19.60 22.66 43.77
CA THR A 6 19.38 23.32 42.47
C THR A 6 19.90 22.45 41.31
N LEU A 7 21.05 21.79 41.47
CA LEU A 7 21.61 20.88 40.47
C LEU A 7 20.74 19.63 40.28
N ILE A 8 20.21 19.06 41.36
CA ILE A 8 19.33 17.89 41.31
C ILE A 8 18.01 18.24 40.59
N SER A 9 17.40 19.38 40.93
CA SER A 9 16.16 19.85 40.28
C SER A 9 16.36 20.14 38.78
N THR A 10 17.51 20.70 38.42
CA THR A 10 17.90 20.95 37.02
C THR A 10 18.09 19.65 36.25
N ALA A 11 18.76 18.66 36.85
CA ALA A 11 18.96 17.35 36.24
C ALA A 11 17.64 16.59 35.99
N GLU A 12 16.70 16.66 36.94
CA GLU A 12 15.38 16.04 36.80
C GLU A 12 14.56 16.69 35.68
N THR A 13 14.65 18.01 35.54
CA THR A 13 13.97 18.77 34.48
C THR A 13 14.55 18.45 33.10
N ASN A 14 15.87 18.32 33.00
CA ASN A 14 16.55 17.92 31.76
C ASN A 14 16.17 16.49 31.34
N MET A 15 16.13 15.54 32.28
CA MET A 15 15.72 14.17 32.00
C MET A 15 14.27 14.10 31.49
N LYS A 16 13.34 14.83 32.11
CA LYS A 16 11.94 14.93 31.64
C LYS A 16 11.85 15.55 30.24
N THR A 17 12.71 16.51 29.93
CA THR A 17 12.79 17.16 28.62
C THR A 17 13.31 16.20 27.55
N LEU A 18 14.34 15.41 27.86
CA LEU A 18 14.88 14.39 26.96
C LEU A 18 13.86 13.29 26.65
N ILE A 19 13.12 12.82 27.66
CA ILE A 19 12.06 11.82 27.47
C ILE A 19 10.96 12.36 26.56
N LYS A 20 10.50 13.61 26.79
CA LYS A 20 9.51 14.26 25.90
C LYS A 20 10.03 14.39 24.47
N SER A 21 11.28 14.80 24.30
CA SER A 21 11.92 14.90 22.97
C SER A 21 11.99 13.54 22.27
N LEU A 22 12.34 12.47 22.99
CA LEU A 22 12.40 11.11 22.45
C LEU A 22 11.00 10.62 22.04
N MET A 23 9.98 10.88 22.85
CA MET A 23 8.59 10.53 22.52
C MET A 23 8.10 11.26 21.27
N VAL A 24 8.42 12.55 21.12
CA VAL A 24 8.10 13.32 19.90
C VAL A 24 8.83 12.75 18.69
N LEU A 25 10.11 12.39 18.80
CA LEU A 25 10.87 11.80 17.71
C LEU A 25 10.32 10.43 17.28
N LEU A 26 9.94 9.59 18.25
CA LEU A 26 9.28 8.31 18.00
C LEU A 26 7.95 8.51 17.25
N LEU A 27 7.10 9.43 17.72
CA LEU A 27 5.84 9.76 17.07
C LEU A 27 6.03 10.24 15.63
N LEU A 28 6.99 11.12 15.38
CA LEU A 28 7.32 11.60 14.03
C LEU A 28 7.82 10.47 13.12
N GLY A 29 8.64 9.55 13.65
CA GLY A 29 9.10 8.36 12.93
C GLY A 29 7.96 7.41 12.55
N PHE A 30 6.99 7.20 13.45
CA PHE A 30 5.78 6.42 13.15
C PHE A 30 4.85 7.11 12.14
N CYS A 31 4.74 8.44 12.18
CA CYS A 31 3.91 9.20 11.25
C CYS A 31 4.43 9.15 9.80
N HIS A 32 5.75 9.04 9.60
CA HIS A 32 6.34 8.97 8.26
C HIS A 32 5.94 7.71 7.48
N VAL A 33 5.58 6.62 8.18
CA VAL A 33 5.16 5.35 7.55
C VAL A 33 3.75 5.45 6.95
N SER A 34 2.96 6.46 7.31
CA SER A 34 1.56 6.57 6.90
C SER A 34 1.31 7.43 5.64
N MET A 35 2.37 7.98 5.03
CA MET A 35 2.27 8.77 3.80
C MET A 35 2.55 7.92 2.55
N ALA A 36 2.05 6.70 2.50
CA ALA A 36 1.77 6.10 1.21
C ALA A 36 0.47 6.77 0.74
N ASP A 37 0.57 7.64 -0.27
CA ASP A 37 -0.58 8.02 -1.08
C ASP A 37 -1.21 6.71 -1.56
N LEU A 38 -2.21 6.22 -0.83
CA LEU A 38 -3.01 5.07 -1.19
C LEU A 38 -3.83 5.54 -2.37
N ALA A 39 -3.22 5.61 -3.55
CA ALA A 39 -3.89 5.77 -4.82
C ALA A 39 -5.05 4.77 -4.77
N LYS A 40 -6.27 5.29 -4.55
CA LYS A 40 -7.39 4.45 -4.15
C LYS A 40 -7.64 3.50 -5.31
N LYS A 41 -7.39 2.20 -5.10
CA LYS A 41 -7.60 1.20 -6.13
C LYS A 41 -9.06 1.28 -6.59
N LYS A 42 -9.26 1.60 -7.87
CA LYS A 42 -10.57 1.63 -8.53
C LYS A 42 -10.84 0.27 -9.16
N THR A 43 -12.11 -0.10 -9.25
CA THR A 43 -12.52 -1.31 -9.97
C THR A 43 -12.63 -1.00 -11.44
N TYR A 44 -11.99 -1.82 -12.26
CA TYR A 44 -12.06 -1.77 -13.71
C TYR A 44 -12.70 -3.04 -14.24
N ILE A 45 -13.44 -2.92 -15.35
CA ILE A 45 -13.88 -4.05 -16.17
C ILE A 45 -13.04 -3.99 -17.43
N VAL A 46 -12.14 -4.96 -17.59
CA VAL A 46 -11.26 -5.11 -18.74
C VAL A 46 -11.97 -5.99 -19.76
N HIS A 47 -12.32 -5.40 -20.90
CA HIS A 47 -12.87 -6.14 -22.02
C HIS A 47 -11.75 -6.74 -22.87
N MET A 48 -11.86 -8.03 -23.14
CA MET A 48 -10.88 -8.81 -23.90
C MET A 48 -11.50 -9.27 -25.21
N ALA A 49 -10.86 -8.96 -26.33
CA ALA A 49 -11.30 -9.42 -27.64
C ALA A 49 -10.98 -10.92 -27.80
N LYS A 50 -11.95 -11.81 -27.53
CA LYS A 50 -11.73 -13.27 -27.54
C LYS A 50 -11.17 -13.81 -28.87
N SER A 51 -11.48 -13.18 -30.00
CA SER A 51 -10.92 -13.54 -31.31
C SER A 51 -9.41 -13.37 -31.39
N GLU A 52 -8.84 -12.48 -30.58
CA GLU A 52 -7.42 -12.12 -30.57
C GLU A 52 -6.61 -12.95 -29.56
N MET A 53 -7.20 -13.99 -28.95
CA MET A 53 -6.49 -14.83 -27.99
C MET A 53 -5.29 -15.50 -28.69
N PRO A 54 -4.05 -15.30 -28.20
CA PRO A 54 -2.88 -15.93 -28.80
C PRO A 54 -2.97 -17.45 -28.73
N SER A 55 -2.53 -18.13 -29.80
CA SER A 55 -2.55 -19.60 -29.91
C SER A 55 -1.70 -20.33 -28.87
N SER A 56 -0.79 -19.62 -28.19
CA SER A 56 0.00 -20.16 -27.07
C SER A 56 -0.85 -20.43 -25.82
N PHE A 57 -2.01 -19.80 -25.67
CA PHE A 57 -2.91 -20.01 -24.53
C PHE A 57 -3.96 -21.09 -24.84
N LYS A 58 -4.14 -22.05 -23.91
CA LYS A 58 -5.19 -23.08 -24.01
C LYS A 58 -6.53 -22.61 -23.45
N HIS A 59 -6.50 -21.78 -22.40
CA HIS A 59 -7.69 -21.24 -21.75
C HIS A 59 -7.55 -19.73 -21.62
N HIS A 60 -8.67 -19.03 -21.83
CA HIS A 60 -8.76 -17.57 -21.70
C HIS A 60 -8.38 -17.10 -20.29
N SER A 61 -8.61 -17.91 -19.25
CA SER A 61 -8.21 -17.60 -17.87
C SER A 61 -6.70 -17.35 -17.73
N HIS A 62 -5.85 -18.15 -18.38
CA HIS A 62 -4.40 -17.96 -18.37
C HIS A 62 -3.98 -16.70 -19.15
N TRP A 63 -4.67 -16.42 -20.26
CA TRP A 63 -4.42 -15.22 -21.04
C TRP A 63 -4.80 -13.96 -20.25
N TYR A 64 -5.94 -13.97 -19.56
CA TYR A 64 -6.41 -12.88 -18.71
C TYR A 64 -5.48 -12.64 -17.52
N ASP A 65 -5.07 -13.71 -16.82
CA ASP A 65 -4.09 -13.63 -15.72
C ASP A 65 -2.75 -13.07 -16.20
N SER A 66 -2.24 -13.56 -17.33
CA SER A 66 -1.00 -13.04 -17.93
C SER A 66 -1.14 -11.57 -18.33
N SER A 67 -2.28 -11.17 -18.90
CA SER A 67 -2.57 -9.77 -19.23
C SER A 67 -2.57 -8.89 -17.98
N LEU A 68 -3.22 -9.31 -16.90
CA LEU A 68 -3.24 -8.55 -15.65
C LEU A 68 -1.85 -8.43 -15.01
N LYS A 69 -1.10 -9.54 -14.95
CA LYS A 69 0.25 -9.55 -14.37
C LYS A 69 1.24 -8.69 -15.15
N SER A 70 1.04 -8.52 -16.45
CA SER A 70 1.87 -7.63 -17.27
C SER A 70 1.83 -6.17 -16.82
N VAL A 71 0.73 -5.73 -16.18
CA VAL A 71 0.56 -4.36 -15.67
C VAL A 71 0.68 -4.27 -14.15
N SER A 72 0.35 -5.34 -13.41
CA SER A 72 0.51 -5.38 -11.96
C SER A 72 0.63 -6.81 -11.44
N ASN A 73 1.80 -7.14 -10.91
CA ASN A 73 2.06 -8.45 -10.27
C ASN A 73 1.25 -8.69 -8.99
N SER A 74 0.70 -7.64 -8.38
CA SER A 74 -0.05 -7.70 -7.12
C SER A 74 -1.56 -7.56 -7.31
N ALA A 75 -2.02 -7.36 -8.55
CA ALA A 75 -3.44 -7.27 -8.84
C ALA A 75 -4.03 -8.67 -9.03
N GLU A 76 -5.29 -8.81 -8.66
CA GLU A 76 -6.04 -10.06 -8.73
C GLU A 76 -7.30 -9.88 -9.59
N ILE A 77 -7.71 -10.95 -10.25
CA ILE A 77 -9.00 -11.00 -10.94
C ILE A 77 -10.10 -11.16 -9.88
N LEU A 78 -11.07 -10.25 -9.88
CA LEU A 78 -12.22 -10.30 -8.98
C LEU A 78 -13.35 -11.16 -9.56
N TYR A 79 -13.55 -11.09 -10.88
CA TYR A 79 -14.60 -11.84 -11.58
C TYR A 79 -14.25 -11.96 -13.05
N THR A 80 -14.56 -13.11 -13.66
CA THR A 80 -14.36 -13.38 -15.08
C THR A 80 -15.69 -13.42 -15.81
N TYR A 81 -15.78 -12.70 -16.93
CA TYR A 81 -16.92 -12.70 -17.83
C TYR A 81 -16.61 -13.59 -19.04
N ASP A 82 -17.40 -14.67 -19.22
CA ASP A 82 -17.15 -15.67 -20.27
C ASP A 82 -18.34 -15.91 -21.22
N ASN A 83 -19.42 -15.14 -21.08
CA ASN A 83 -20.63 -15.25 -21.90
C ASN A 83 -20.73 -14.10 -22.93
N VAL A 84 -21.67 -13.17 -22.74
CA VAL A 84 -21.94 -12.05 -23.66
C VAL A 84 -20.76 -11.08 -23.75
N ILE A 85 -20.02 -10.95 -22.67
CA ILE A 85 -18.82 -10.13 -22.55
C ILE A 85 -17.68 -11.10 -22.25
N HIS A 86 -16.54 -10.91 -22.92
CA HIS A 86 -15.30 -11.63 -22.64
C HIS A 86 -14.33 -10.69 -21.94
N GLY A 87 -13.87 -11.06 -20.76
CA GLY A 87 -12.95 -10.24 -19.99
C GLY A 87 -12.98 -10.50 -18.49
N TYR A 88 -12.49 -9.55 -17.70
CA TYR A 88 -12.43 -9.70 -16.25
C TYR A 88 -12.56 -8.36 -15.54
N SER A 89 -12.94 -8.40 -14.26
CA SER A 89 -12.86 -7.24 -13.37
C SER A 89 -11.67 -7.34 -12.43
N THR A 90 -11.05 -6.20 -12.12
CA THR A 90 -9.87 -6.13 -11.23
C THR A 90 -9.80 -4.77 -10.52
N ARG A 91 -8.92 -4.65 -9.53
CA ARG A 91 -8.66 -3.41 -8.81
C ARG A 91 -7.25 -2.90 -9.07
N LEU A 92 -7.16 -1.74 -9.71
CA LEU A 92 -5.90 -1.09 -10.08
C LEU A 92 -5.86 0.34 -9.55
N THR A 93 -4.65 0.86 -9.36
CA THR A 93 -4.43 2.29 -9.21
C THR A 93 -4.55 2.95 -10.60
N PRO A 94 -5.21 4.12 -10.73
CA PRO A 94 -5.28 4.85 -12.00
C PRO A 94 -3.92 5.22 -12.58
#